data_AF-A0A961D2P1-F1
#
_entry.id   AF-A0A961D2P1-F1
#
_cell.length_a   1.000
_cell.length_b   1.000
_cell.length_c   1.000
_cell.angle_alpha   90.00
_cell.angle_beta   90.00
_cell.angle_gamma   90.00
#
_symmetry.space_group_name_H-M   'P 1'
#
loop_
_entity.id
_entity.type
_entity.pdbx_description
1 polymer ?
#
loop_
_entity_poly.entity_id
_entity_poly.type
_entity_poly.pdbx_seq_one_letter_code
_entity_poly.pdbx_strand_id
1 'polypeptide(L)'
;AYAISFRLLGDAELAAEVAAKAAEMLGERGDAGGEPGPREGLAALASRAVDASLAAAGSGSAGPGEVRRASERERLRTLFSEASPQSRVAAALVHLAGYPEEVVAGDMDITSEQVRELIGDFRPATEDQWLSLGDPALSGSGAEPQRRRPGVLWAVAAACALGALLWFGTRSGERPELEPGSAAGVQAPEATEQPGTDDAAAGPRSPTDHVRFGPDVPVGASRGCNEGGSRPVAALGEFGSAATPAGTYALDDPETGSPVPMVVLIGEPGLPAARLGADSSLVAITEGSIHLLVDPTSADVGPEALAELLAAVLESHCVDVNRVSVVGFGAGGSLAGRLTCSVPELLSTVSMVAGWSEPGCEPDPAVTVSVVGATDDPTVDTGTALEEVGTAWADALGAADQEVDGRDEETLVRTWRGPGGLTVQTTTSVTGGHGWTLPASLSVNPVVRDLGRVAT
;
A
#
# COMPACT_ATOMS: atom_id res chain seq x y z
N ALA A 1 -7.10 -24.39 0.79
CA ALA A 1 -8.18 -25.30 1.24
C ALA A 1 -9.36 -24.52 1.83
N TYR A 2 -9.21 -23.83 2.97
CA TYR A 2 -10.30 -23.08 3.62
C TYR A 2 -11.05 -22.13 2.67
N ALA A 3 -10.33 -21.27 1.96
CA ALA A 3 -10.89 -20.34 0.99
C ALA A 3 -11.77 -21.02 -0.09
N ILE A 4 -11.30 -22.14 -0.62
CA ILE A 4 -12.02 -22.97 -1.59
C ILE A 4 -13.30 -23.51 -0.96
N SER A 5 -13.18 -24.13 0.22
CA SER A 5 -14.30 -24.75 0.92
C SER A 5 -15.36 -23.75 1.34
N PHE A 6 -14.96 -22.59 1.88
CA PHE A 6 -15.89 -21.53 2.24
C PHE A 6 -16.61 -20.99 1.01
N ARG A 7 -15.92 -20.75 -0.10
CA ARG A 7 -16.57 -20.27 -1.34
C ARG A 7 -17.55 -21.28 -1.95
N LEU A 8 -17.39 -22.58 -1.69
CA LEU A 8 -18.35 -23.61 -2.13
C LEU A 8 -19.48 -23.88 -1.13
N LEU A 9 -19.24 -23.70 0.17
CA LEU A 9 -20.16 -24.11 1.24
C LEU A 9 -20.91 -22.94 1.87
N GLY A 10 -20.26 -21.78 2.04
CA GLY A 10 -20.82 -20.60 2.70
C GLY A 10 -20.91 -20.69 4.22
N ASP A 11 -20.39 -21.76 4.81
CA ASP A 11 -20.37 -22.02 6.25
C ASP A 11 -18.92 -22.12 6.73
N ALA A 12 -18.53 -21.29 7.70
CA ALA A 12 -17.16 -21.20 8.21
C ALA A 12 -16.73 -22.46 8.97
N GLU A 13 -17.62 -23.03 9.77
CA GLU A 13 -17.33 -24.20 10.61
C GLU A 13 -17.16 -25.43 9.71
N LEU A 14 -18.10 -25.64 8.79
CA LEU A 14 -18.03 -26.72 7.82
C LEU A 14 -16.85 -26.55 6.85
N ALA A 15 -16.54 -25.32 6.43
CA ALA A 15 -15.36 -25.06 5.60
C ALA A 15 -14.05 -25.38 6.32
N ALA A 16 -13.95 -25.05 7.62
CA ALA A 16 -12.79 -25.40 8.43
C ALA A 16 -12.63 -26.92 8.58
N GLU A 17 -13.72 -27.63 8.88
CA GLU A 17 -13.71 -29.10 8.98
C GLU A 17 -13.27 -29.75 7.66
N VAL A 18 -13.87 -29.32 6.54
CA VAL A 18 -13.54 -29.84 5.21
C VAL A 18 -12.09 -29.53 4.81
N ALA A 19 -11.61 -28.33 5.13
CA ALA A 19 -10.23 -27.94 4.86
C ALA A 19 -9.23 -28.76 5.68
N ALA A 20 -9.50 -29.01 6.95
CA ALA A 20 -8.68 -29.85 7.82
C ALA A 20 -8.61 -31.29 7.27
N LYS A 21 -9.75 -31.87 6.89
CA LYS A 21 -9.83 -33.21 6.29
C LYS A 21 -9.06 -33.29 4.97
N ALA A 22 -9.13 -32.26 4.13
CA ALA A 22 -8.38 -32.19 2.89
C ALA A 22 -6.86 -32.18 3.11
N ALA A 23 -6.40 -31.49 4.16
CA ALA A 23 -4.99 -31.46 4.56
C ALA A 23 -4.53 -32.79 5.18
N GLU A 24 -5.34 -33.41 6.03
CA GLU A 24 -5.06 -34.72 6.65
C GLU A 24 -4.86 -35.81 5.60
N MET A 25 -5.76 -35.90 4.61
CA MET A 25 -5.65 -36.84 3.49
C MET A 25 -4.35 -36.65 2.69
N LEU A 26 -3.74 -35.46 2.74
CA LEU A 26 -2.44 -35.17 2.11
C LEU A 26 -1.27 -35.70 2.94
N GLY A 27 -1.35 -35.61 4.26
CA GLY A 27 -0.39 -36.18 5.20
C GLY A 27 -0.33 -37.71 5.15
N GLU A 28 -1.48 -38.39 5.10
CA GLU A 28 -1.56 -39.86 5.12
C GLU A 28 -0.86 -40.55 3.93
N ARG A 29 -0.62 -39.82 2.82
CA ARG A 29 0.10 -40.35 1.65
C ARG A 29 1.63 -40.22 1.78
N GLY A 30 2.12 -39.30 2.62
CA GLY A 30 3.55 -39.07 2.85
C GLY A 30 4.23 -40.18 3.66
N ASP A 31 3.47 -40.90 4.49
CA ASP A 31 3.99 -42.00 5.32
C ASP A 31 4.35 -43.27 4.53
N ALA A 32 4.04 -43.32 3.22
CA ALA A 32 4.42 -44.41 2.33
C ALA A 32 5.85 -44.30 1.76
N GLY A 33 6.71 -43.44 2.33
CA GLY A 33 8.17 -43.47 2.15
C GLY A 33 8.74 -42.53 1.08
N GLY A 34 7.97 -41.56 0.58
CA GLY A 34 8.47 -40.47 -0.25
C GLY A 34 8.14 -39.14 0.41
N GLU A 35 9.15 -38.30 0.67
CA GLU A 35 8.89 -36.91 1.06
C GLU A 35 8.00 -36.26 0.00
N PRO A 36 6.84 -35.70 0.37
CA PRO A 36 6.03 -34.95 -0.58
C PRO A 36 6.87 -33.76 -1.04
N GLY A 37 7.19 -33.74 -2.34
CA GLY A 37 7.89 -32.60 -2.91
C GLY A 37 7.06 -31.32 -2.69
N PRO A 38 7.70 -30.16 -2.43
CA PRO A 38 6.98 -28.90 -2.16
C PRO A 38 6.02 -28.44 -3.27
N ARG A 39 6.06 -29.06 -4.46
CA ARG A 39 5.18 -28.81 -5.61
C ARG A 39 4.00 -29.78 -5.74
N GLU A 40 4.01 -30.93 -5.06
CA GLU A 40 2.87 -31.86 -5.11
C GLU A 40 1.75 -31.47 -4.12
N GLY A 41 1.95 -30.40 -3.36
CA GLY A 41 1.05 -29.99 -2.28
C GLY A 41 -0.17 -29.20 -2.75
N LEU A 42 0.00 -28.19 -3.61
CA LEU A 42 -1.03 -27.18 -3.81
C LEU A 42 -2.18 -27.68 -4.69
N ALA A 43 -1.89 -28.19 -5.89
CA ALA A 43 -2.88 -28.83 -6.77
C ALA A 43 -3.62 -29.99 -6.09
N ALA A 44 -2.89 -30.85 -5.36
CA ALA A 44 -3.49 -31.98 -4.65
C ALA A 44 -4.40 -31.53 -3.50
N LEU A 45 -3.98 -30.50 -2.74
CA LEU A 45 -4.79 -29.92 -1.67
C LEU A 45 -6.04 -29.24 -2.23
N ALA A 46 -5.93 -28.53 -3.37
CA ALA A 46 -7.06 -27.91 -4.04
C ALA A 46 -8.07 -28.96 -4.54
N SER A 47 -7.60 -30.01 -5.21
CA SER A 47 -8.44 -31.11 -5.65
C SER A 47 -9.23 -31.72 -4.49
N ARG A 48 -8.54 -32.04 -3.37
CA ARG A 48 -9.17 -32.62 -2.19
C ARG A 48 -10.16 -31.69 -1.52
N ALA A 49 -9.84 -30.40 -1.44
CA ALA A 49 -10.75 -29.40 -0.88
C ALA A 49 -12.03 -29.29 -1.71
N VAL A 50 -11.93 -29.28 -3.04
CA VAL A 50 -13.10 -29.30 -3.93
C VAL A 50 -13.92 -30.56 -3.72
N ASP A 51 -13.32 -31.75 -3.79
CA ASP A 51 -14.04 -33.02 -3.67
C ASP A 51 -14.76 -33.15 -2.32
N ALA A 52 -14.08 -32.79 -1.23
CA ALA A 52 -14.65 -32.84 0.11
C ALA A 52 -15.76 -31.79 0.32
N SER A 53 -15.64 -30.60 -0.29
CA SER A 53 -16.71 -29.59 -0.26
C SER A 53 -17.93 -30.01 -1.08
N LEU A 54 -17.74 -30.61 -2.25
CA LEU A 54 -18.85 -31.14 -3.05
C LEU A 54 -19.58 -32.28 -2.33
N ALA A 55 -18.86 -33.13 -1.59
CA ALA A 55 -19.46 -34.17 -0.77
C ALA A 55 -20.26 -33.61 0.43
N ALA A 56 -19.74 -32.57 1.10
CA ALA A 56 -20.38 -31.97 2.28
C ALA A 56 -21.61 -31.11 1.94
N ALA A 57 -21.70 -30.59 0.72
CA ALA A 57 -22.81 -29.74 0.27
C ALA A 57 -24.18 -30.44 0.30
N GLY A 58 -24.22 -31.78 0.21
CA GLY A 58 -25.46 -32.56 0.24
C GLY A 58 -26.16 -32.62 1.61
N SER A 59 -25.53 -32.11 2.67
CA SER A 59 -26.02 -32.23 4.07
C SER A 59 -26.52 -30.93 4.73
N GLY A 60 -26.37 -29.76 4.11
CA GLY A 60 -26.66 -28.46 4.74
C GLY A 60 -28.01 -27.84 4.37
N SER A 61 -28.68 -27.18 5.32
CA SER A 61 -29.88 -26.35 5.09
C SER A 61 -29.54 -24.85 5.12
N ALA A 62 -29.82 -24.12 4.04
CA ALA A 62 -29.53 -22.69 3.92
C ALA A 62 -30.54 -21.79 4.66
N GLY A 63 -30.07 -20.67 5.23
CA GLY A 63 -30.85 -19.64 5.90
C GLY A 63 -31.43 -18.53 4.98
N PRO A 64 -32.25 -17.59 5.51
CA PRO A 64 -33.09 -16.70 4.69
C PRO A 64 -32.35 -15.55 3.97
N GLY A 65 -31.23 -15.06 4.48
CA GLY A 65 -30.35 -14.08 3.79
C GLY A 65 -29.41 -14.74 2.77
N GLU A 66 -29.41 -16.07 2.76
CA GLU A 66 -28.51 -16.91 1.98
C GLU A 66 -29.06 -17.20 0.58
N VAL A 67 -30.34 -16.97 0.31
CA VAL A 67 -31.01 -17.46 -0.93
C VAL A 67 -30.30 -17.03 -2.23
N ARG A 68 -29.80 -15.78 -2.31
CA ARG A 68 -29.06 -15.31 -3.50
C ARG A 68 -27.67 -15.94 -3.59
N ARG A 69 -26.88 -15.88 -2.50
CA ARG A 69 -25.54 -16.49 -2.45
C ARG A 69 -25.60 -18.01 -2.57
N ALA A 70 -26.65 -18.64 -2.06
CA ALA A 70 -26.93 -20.06 -2.19
C ALA A 70 -27.18 -20.44 -3.64
N SER A 71 -27.88 -19.59 -4.43
CA SER A 71 -28.04 -19.83 -5.87
C SER A 71 -26.72 -19.74 -6.64
N GLU A 72 -25.82 -18.84 -6.24
CA GLU A 72 -24.49 -18.73 -6.83
C GLU A 72 -23.61 -19.91 -6.42
N ARG A 73 -23.51 -20.22 -5.12
CA ARG A 73 -22.75 -21.37 -4.62
C ARG A 73 -23.24 -22.68 -5.22
N GLU A 74 -24.55 -22.85 -5.38
CA GLU A 74 -25.11 -24.03 -6.05
C GLU A 74 -24.69 -24.11 -7.52
N ARG A 75 -24.77 -23.01 -8.27
CA ARG A 75 -24.26 -22.95 -9.64
C ARG A 75 -22.78 -23.32 -9.70
N LEU A 76 -21.97 -22.84 -8.75
CA LEU A 76 -20.56 -23.16 -8.68
C LEU A 76 -20.33 -24.65 -8.42
N ARG A 77 -21.04 -25.23 -7.46
CA ARG A 77 -20.95 -26.67 -7.17
C ARG A 77 -21.31 -27.51 -8.40
N THR A 78 -22.34 -27.12 -9.16
CA THR A 78 -22.67 -27.78 -10.43
C THR A 78 -21.52 -27.69 -11.43
N LEU A 79 -20.97 -26.49 -11.67
CA LEU A 79 -19.82 -26.31 -12.57
C LEU A 79 -18.61 -27.15 -12.15
N PHE A 80 -18.26 -27.15 -10.86
CA PHE A 80 -17.16 -27.96 -10.34
C PHE A 80 -17.43 -29.47 -10.44
N SER A 81 -18.68 -29.92 -10.27
CA SER A 81 -19.01 -31.35 -10.38
C SER A 81 -19.00 -31.88 -11.82
N GLU A 82 -19.29 -31.03 -12.81
CA GLU A 82 -19.29 -31.38 -14.23
C GLU A 82 -17.90 -31.25 -14.87
N ALA A 83 -17.00 -30.46 -14.27
CA ALA A 83 -15.69 -30.16 -14.83
C ALA A 83 -14.67 -31.30 -14.73
N SER A 84 -13.74 -31.29 -15.71
CA SER A 84 -12.59 -32.18 -15.71
C SER A 84 -11.74 -31.99 -14.44
N PRO A 85 -11.02 -33.02 -13.96
CA PRO A 85 -10.17 -32.89 -12.77
C PRO A 85 -9.15 -31.74 -12.87
N GLN A 86 -8.55 -31.54 -14.05
CA GLN A 86 -7.58 -30.46 -14.28
C GLN A 86 -8.26 -29.09 -14.27
N SER A 87 -9.42 -28.95 -14.92
CA SER A 87 -10.21 -27.71 -14.90
C SER A 87 -10.64 -27.33 -13.49
N ARG A 88 -11.07 -28.31 -12.68
CA ARG A 88 -11.41 -28.06 -11.27
C ARG A 88 -10.24 -27.52 -10.47
N VAL A 89 -9.05 -28.13 -10.60
CA VAL A 89 -7.88 -27.70 -9.85
C VAL A 89 -7.46 -26.28 -10.27
N ALA A 90 -7.33 -26.04 -11.57
CA ALA A 90 -6.97 -24.72 -12.10
C ALA A 90 -7.98 -23.65 -11.67
N ALA A 91 -9.28 -23.90 -11.83
CA ALA A 91 -10.32 -22.95 -11.46
C ALA A 91 -10.39 -22.71 -9.94
N ALA A 92 -10.18 -23.75 -9.12
CA ALA A 92 -10.14 -23.59 -7.68
C ALA A 92 -8.93 -22.75 -7.23
N LEU A 93 -7.77 -22.95 -7.84
CA LEU A 93 -6.57 -22.18 -7.48
C LEU A 93 -6.67 -20.73 -7.93
N VAL A 94 -7.09 -20.48 -9.18
CA VAL A 94 -7.21 -19.12 -9.72
C VAL A 94 -8.41 -18.38 -9.12
N HIS A 95 -9.64 -18.90 -9.30
CA HIS A 95 -10.85 -18.14 -8.96
C HIS A 95 -11.28 -18.26 -7.50
N LEU A 96 -11.03 -19.42 -6.85
CA LEU A 96 -11.45 -19.62 -5.46
C LEU A 96 -10.35 -19.31 -4.43
N ALA A 97 -9.08 -19.41 -4.80
CA ALA A 97 -7.96 -19.14 -3.89
C ALA A 97 -7.16 -17.88 -4.25
N GLY A 98 -7.32 -17.33 -5.46
CA GLY A 98 -6.68 -16.07 -5.87
C GLY A 98 -5.21 -16.20 -6.24
N TYR A 99 -4.75 -17.40 -6.63
CA TYR A 99 -3.38 -17.56 -7.11
C TYR A 99 -3.21 -17.01 -8.54
N PRO A 100 -2.08 -16.35 -8.86
CA PRO A 100 -1.75 -15.93 -10.22
C PRO A 100 -1.67 -17.12 -11.19
N GLU A 101 -2.03 -16.92 -12.46
CA GLU A 101 -2.02 -17.97 -13.48
C GLU A 101 -0.64 -18.60 -13.65
N GLU A 102 0.43 -17.82 -13.51
CA GLU A 102 1.83 -18.27 -13.64
C GLU A 102 2.23 -19.21 -12.50
N VAL A 103 1.73 -18.94 -11.28
CA VAL A 103 1.96 -19.79 -10.11
C VAL A 103 1.23 -21.12 -10.29
N VAL A 104 -0.02 -21.07 -10.76
CA VAL A 104 -0.81 -22.28 -11.03
C VAL A 104 -0.22 -23.10 -12.17
N ALA A 105 0.26 -22.43 -13.23
CA ALA A 105 0.95 -23.06 -14.35
C ALA A 105 2.21 -23.82 -13.88
N GLY A 106 3.03 -23.17 -13.04
CA GLY A 106 4.22 -23.79 -12.46
C GLY A 106 3.92 -24.98 -11.53
N ASP A 107 2.81 -24.93 -10.78
CA ASP A 107 2.39 -26.02 -9.89
C ASP A 107 1.80 -27.22 -10.66
N MET A 108 1.07 -26.95 -11.74
CA MET A 108 0.40 -27.97 -12.57
C MET A 108 1.27 -28.52 -13.71
N ASP A 109 2.50 -28.04 -13.87
CA ASP A 109 3.43 -28.38 -14.96
C ASP A 109 2.80 -28.18 -16.36
N ILE A 110 2.13 -27.04 -16.54
CA ILE A 110 1.47 -26.61 -17.80
C ILE A 110 1.78 -25.13 -18.05
N THR A 111 1.41 -24.61 -19.22
CA THR A 111 1.58 -23.17 -19.53
C THR A 111 0.42 -22.33 -18.97
N SER A 112 0.65 -21.03 -18.74
CA SER A 112 -0.43 -20.10 -18.36
C SER A 112 -1.54 -20.02 -19.42
N GLU A 113 -1.21 -20.27 -20.69
CA GLU A 113 -2.22 -20.37 -21.76
C GLU A 113 -3.13 -21.59 -21.57
N GLN A 114 -2.55 -22.74 -21.20
CA GLN A 114 -3.33 -23.93 -20.87
C GLN A 114 -4.16 -23.72 -19.59
N VAL A 115 -3.64 -23.01 -18.59
CA VAL A 115 -4.42 -22.60 -17.41
C VAL A 115 -5.64 -21.77 -17.84
N ARG A 116 -5.46 -20.76 -18.69
CA ARG A 116 -6.55 -19.93 -19.23
C ARG A 116 -7.61 -20.73 -19.97
N GLU A 117 -7.18 -21.71 -20.76
CA GLU A 117 -8.10 -22.62 -21.45
C GLU A 117 -8.89 -23.47 -20.45
N LEU A 118 -8.22 -24.05 -19.45
CA LEU A 118 -8.83 -24.89 -18.41
C LEU A 118 -9.86 -24.16 -17.55
N ILE A 119 -9.67 -22.85 -17.29
CA ILE A 119 -10.58 -22.03 -16.46
C ILE A 119 -11.63 -21.28 -17.26
N GLY A 120 -11.64 -21.38 -18.60
CA GLY A 120 -12.53 -20.60 -19.47
C GLY A 120 -14.00 -20.68 -19.09
N ASP A 121 -14.47 -21.89 -18.73
CA ASP A 121 -15.86 -22.17 -18.35
C ASP A 121 -16.22 -21.66 -16.93
N PHE A 122 -15.22 -21.26 -16.14
CA PHE A 122 -15.36 -20.80 -14.76
C PHE A 122 -15.31 -19.29 -14.60
N ARG A 123 -15.21 -18.52 -15.70
CA ARG A 123 -15.17 -17.06 -15.59
C ARG A 123 -16.45 -16.53 -14.93
N PRO A 124 -16.35 -15.71 -13.88
CA PRO A 124 -17.53 -15.05 -13.34
C PRO A 124 -18.18 -14.15 -14.39
N ALA A 125 -19.44 -13.77 -14.14
CA ALA A 125 -20.04 -12.68 -14.89
C ALA A 125 -19.33 -11.34 -14.59
N THR A 126 -18.85 -11.15 -13.35
CA THR A 126 -18.11 -9.97 -12.89
C THR A 126 -17.03 -10.37 -11.87
N GLU A 127 -15.90 -9.70 -11.86
CA GLU A 127 -14.78 -9.99 -10.94
C GLU A 127 -15.21 -9.97 -9.45
N ASP A 128 -16.11 -9.04 -9.11
CA ASP A 128 -16.72 -8.91 -7.77
C ASP A 128 -17.53 -10.14 -7.32
N GLN A 129 -17.98 -10.98 -8.26
CA GLN A 129 -18.89 -12.08 -7.97
C GLN A 129 -18.24 -13.13 -7.06
N TRP A 130 -16.98 -13.51 -7.32
CA TRP A 130 -16.27 -14.49 -6.49
C TRP A 130 -15.73 -13.90 -5.19
N LEU A 131 -15.38 -12.61 -5.20
CA LEU A 131 -14.97 -11.90 -3.99
C LEU A 131 -16.12 -11.85 -2.98
N SER A 132 -17.34 -11.62 -3.46
CA SER A 132 -18.54 -11.58 -2.61
C SER A 132 -18.93 -12.91 -1.94
N LEU A 133 -18.33 -14.02 -2.37
CA LEU A 133 -18.52 -15.36 -1.80
C LEU A 133 -17.46 -15.72 -0.74
N GLY A 134 -16.46 -14.87 -0.55
CA GLY A 134 -15.42 -15.01 0.47
C GLY A 134 -15.99 -14.95 1.88
N ASP A 135 -15.19 -15.42 2.84
CA ASP A 135 -15.52 -15.33 4.26
C ASP A 135 -15.45 -13.86 4.69
N PRO A 136 -16.57 -13.23 5.08
CA PRO A 136 -16.58 -11.83 5.49
C PRO A 136 -15.69 -11.55 6.72
N ALA A 137 -15.42 -12.57 7.54
CA ALA A 137 -14.48 -12.45 8.65
C ALA A 137 -13.02 -12.35 8.19
N LEU A 138 -12.69 -12.93 7.03
CA LEU A 138 -11.35 -12.86 6.43
C LEU A 138 -11.21 -11.72 5.43
N SER A 139 -12.30 -11.31 4.78
CA SER A 139 -12.30 -10.20 3.82
C SER A 139 -12.66 -8.85 4.43
N GLY A 140 -12.85 -8.77 5.76
CA GLY A 140 -13.21 -7.52 6.47
C GLY A 140 -14.61 -6.97 6.17
N SER A 141 -15.34 -7.54 5.22
CA SER A 141 -16.65 -7.08 4.73
C SER A 141 -17.84 -7.44 5.64
N GLY A 142 -17.58 -8.03 6.81
CA GLY A 142 -18.60 -8.62 7.70
C GLY A 142 -19.30 -7.69 8.67
N ALA A 143 -18.87 -6.45 8.84
CA ALA A 143 -19.54 -5.51 9.72
C ALA A 143 -20.64 -4.72 8.98
N GLU A 144 -21.59 -5.41 8.34
CA GLU A 144 -22.86 -4.76 8.05
C GLU A 144 -23.57 -4.60 9.41
N PRO A 145 -23.69 -3.37 9.97
CA PRO A 145 -24.33 -3.21 11.26
C PRO A 145 -25.75 -3.74 11.08
N GLN A 146 -26.11 -4.80 11.82
CA GLN A 146 -27.52 -5.15 11.99
C GLN A 146 -28.23 -3.86 12.37
N ARG A 147 -28.94 -3.25 11.41
CA ARG A 147 -29.81 -2.11 11.65
C ARG A 147 -30.87 -2.58 12.61
N ARG A 148 -30.57 -2.52 13.91
CA ARG A 148 -31.57 -2.52 14.96
C ARG A 148 -32.44 -1.33 14.65
N ARG A 149 -33.63 -1.61 14.10
CA ARG A 149 -34.67 -0.59 13.90
C ARG A 149 -34.72 0.23 15.19
N PRO A 150 -34.51 1.55 15.15
CA PRO A 150 -34.56 2.35 16.36
C PRO A 150 -35.95 2.14 16.98
N GLY A 151 -35.97 1.60 18.20
CA GLY A 151 -37.22 1.43 18.94
C GLY A 151 -37.91 2.79 19.04
N VAL A 152 -39.25 2.78 19.00
CA VAL A 152 -40.14 3.96 19.04
C VAL A 152 -39.71 5.02 20.07
N LEU A 153 -39.03 4.62 21.14
CA LEU A 153 -38.42 5.48 22.16
C LEU A 153 -37.41 6.50 21.61
N TRP A 154 -36.58 6.17 20.62
CA TRP A 154 -35.58 7.10 20.08
C TRP A 154 -36.20 8.21 19.23
N ALA A 155 -37.27 7.91 18.49
CA ALA A 155 -38.01 8.91 17.73
C ALA A 155 -38.71 9.92 18.66
N VAL A 156 -39.23 9.45 19.81
CA VAL A 156 -39.83 10.32 20.83
C VAL A 156 -38.78 11.22 21.49
N ALA A 157 -37.61 10.68 21.83
CA ALA A 157 -36.52 11.46 22.41
C ALA A 157 -36.03 12.58 21.48
N ALA A 158 -35.85 12.27 20.19
CA ALA A 158 -35.46 13.26 19.18
C ALA A 158 -36.52 14.36 18.99
N ALA A 159 -37.81 13.99 18.98
CA ALA A 159 -38.91 14.95 18.89
C ALA A 159 -38.96 15.88 20.12
N CYS A 160 -38.73 15.35 21.33
CA CYS A 160 -38.65 16.16 22.54
C CYS A 160 -37.45 17.12 22.53
N ALA A 161 -36.29 16.69 22.04
CA ALA A 161 -35.10 17.54 21.93
C ALA A 161 -35.30 18.70 20.95
N LEU A 162 -35.91 18.43 19.79
CA LEU A 162 -36.28 19.46 18.81
C LEU A 162 -37.31 20.45 19.37
N GLY A 163 -38.30 19.96 20.12
CA GLY A 163 -39.27 20.82 20.80
C GLY A 163 -38.61 21.76 21.83
N ALA A 164 -37.64 21.26 22.59
CA ALA A 164 -36.91 22.06 23.58
C ALA A 164 -36.05 23.16 22.94
N LEU A 165 -35.38 22.86 21.82
CA LEU A 165 -34.57 23.82 21.07
C LEU A 165 -35.43 24.95 20.46
N LEU A 166 -36.56 24.60 19.86
CA LEU A 166 -37.50 25.58 19.31
C LEU A 166 -38.11 26.45 20.41
N TRP A 167 -38.41 25.88 21.58
CA TRP A 167 -38.92 26.64 22.71
C TRP A 167 -37.88 27.63 23.27
N PHE A 168 -36.61 27.23 23.39
CA PHE A 168 -35.54 28.13 23.85
C PHE A 168 -35.26 29.27 22.86
N GLY A 169 -35.31 29.00 21.55
CA GLY A 169 -35.13 30.01 20.51
C GLY A 169 -36.19 31.11 20.50
N THR A 170 -37.38 30.85 21.05
CA THR A 170 -38.47 31.85 21.13
C THR A 170 -38.44 32.71 22.40
N ARG A 171 -37.49 32.48 23.32
CA ARG A 171 -37.38 33.21 24.59
C ARG A 171 -36.11 34.03 24.80
N SER A 172 -35.15 34.00 23.88
CA SER A 172 -34.01 34.92 23.92
C SER A 172 -34.46 36.33 23.56
N GLY A 173 -34.51 37.20 24.57
CA GLY A 173 -34.92 38.61 24.48
C GLY A 173 -33.99 39.50 23.67
N GLU A 174 -34.40 40.76 23.55
CA GLU A 174 -33.84 41.77 22.64
C GLU A 174 -32.32 41.93 22.75
N ARG A 175 -31.70 41.93 21.58
CA ARG A 175 -30.26 42.05 21.36
C ARG A 175 -29.80 43.45 21.79
N PRO A 176 -28.80 43.60 22.68
CA PRO A 176 -28.33 44.92 23.08
C PRO A 176 -27.66 45.63 21.90
N GLU A 177 -28.09 46.85 21.62
CA GLU A 177 -27.44 47.76 20.67
C GLU A 177 -26.09 48.22 21.22
N LEU A 178 -25.04 48.07 20.42
CA LEU A 178 -23.72 48.63 20.69
C LEU A 178 -23.62 50.01 20.03
N GLU A 179 -23.33 51.03 20.83
CA GLU A 179 -23.05 52.39 20.33
C GLU A 179 -21.77 52.43 19.47
N PRO A 180 -21.73 53.29 18.43
CA PRO A 180 -20.56 53.42 17.55
C PRO A 180 -19.50 54.33 18.19
N GLY A 181 -18.44 53.72 18.73
CA GLY A 181 -17.29 54.42 19.31
C GLY A 181 -16.06 54.45 18.40
N SER A 182 -15.79 55.63 17.82
CA SER A 182 -14.50 56.27 17.60
C SER A 182 -13.33 55.52 16.94
N ALA A 183 -13.04 55.90 15.70
CA ALA A 183 -11.75 55.67 15.04
C ALA A 183 -10.61 56.44 15.73
N ALA A 184 -9.56 55.72 16.13
CA ALA A 184 -8.26 56.28 16.47
C ALA A 184 -7.18 55.55 15.67
N GLY A 185 -6.36 56.33 14.98
CA GLY A 185 -5.46 55.87 13.93
C GLY A 185 -4.23 55.10 14.41
N VAL A 186 -3.68 54.33 13.48
CA VAL A 186 -2.34 53.74 13.57
C VAL A 186 -1.59 54.15 12.30
N GLN A 187 -0.50 54.87 12.50
CA GLN A 187 0.46 55.28 11.47
C GLN A 187 1.34 54.09 11.06
N ALA A 188 1.62 53.98 9.77
CA ALA A 188 2.63 53.08 9.21
C ALA A 188 4.04 53.67 9.39
N PRO A 189 5.09 52.85 9.63
CA PRO A 189 6.46 53.34 9.56
C PRO A 189 7.00 53.36 8.13
N GLU A 190 7.60 54.50 7.77
CA GLU A 190 8.42 54.74 6.59
C GLU A 190 9.66 53.84 6.57
N ALA A 191 9.88 53.17 5.44
CA ALA A 191 11.14 52.50 5.13
C ALA A 191 12.16 53.53 4.61
N THR A 192 13.33 53.54 5.24
CA THR A 192 14.45 54.41 4.89
C THR A 192 15.33 53.71 3.84
N GLU A 193 15.56 54.36 2.70
CA GLU A 193 16.54 53.97 1.69
C GLU A 193 17.97 54.19 2.19
N GLN A 194 18.88 53.27 1.88
CA GLN A 194 20.32 53.51 1.86
C GLN A 194 20.96 52.95 0.57
N PRO A 195 21.90 53.68 -0.06
CA PRO A 195 22.47 53.28 -1.35
C PRO A 195 23.85 52.61 -1.22
N GLY A 196 24.07 51.61 -2.08
CA GLY A 196 25.33 51.38 -2.81
C GLY A 196 26.40 50.50 -2.17
N THR A 197 26.74 49.40 -2.83
CA THR A 197 28.12 49.09 -3.29
C THR A 197 28.09 47.94 -4.30
N ASP A 198 28.82 48.12 -5.40
CA ASP A 198 29.10 47.13 -6.43
C ASP A 198 30.05 46.05 -5.90
N ASP A 199 29.76 44.78 -6.18
CA ASP A 199 30.77 43.79 -6.58
C ASP A 199 30.11 42.53 -7.17
N ALA A 200 30.71 42.03 -8.24
CA ALA A 200 30.24 40.90 -9.03
C ALA A 200 30.75 39.56 -8.47
N ALA A 201 29.83 38.65 -8.12
CA ALA A 201 29.99 37.19 -8.24
C ALA A 201 28.71 36.47 -7.77
N ALA A 202 28.18 35.58 -8.61
CA ALA A 202 27.10 34.62 -8.32
C ALA A 202 25.87 35.20 -7.60
N GLY A 203 24.87 35.63 -8.37
CA GLY A 203 23.59 36.03 -7.82
C GLY A 203 22.99 34.92 -6.93
N PRO A 204 22.34 35.27 -5.81
CA PRO A 204 21.63 34.29 -4.98
C PRO A 204 20.59 33.59 -5.85
N ARG A 205 20.68 32.26 -5.95
CA ARG A 205 19.62 31.46 -6.55
C ARG A 205 18.34 31.71 -5.76
N SER A 206 17.26 32.01 -6.47
CA SER A 206 15.96 32.26 -5.83
C SER A 206 15.54 31.00 -5.05
N PRO A 207 15.05 31.10 -3.81
CA PRO A 207 14.55 29.97 -3.01
C PRO A 207 13.39 29.17 -3.64
N THR A 208 12.96 29.53 -4.85
CA THR A 208 11.83 28.95 -5.57
C THR A 208 12.20 27.89 -6.60
N ASP A 209 13.49 27.62 -6.85
CA ASP A 209 13.95 26.60 -7.83
C ASP A 209 14.02 25.17 -7.27
N HIS A 210 13.50 24.91 -6.07
CA HIS A 210 13.83 23.71 -5.28
C HIS A 210 12.86 22.54 -5.42
N VAL A 211 11.77 22.65 -6.20
CA VAL A 211 10.82 21.54 -6.35
C VAL A 211 10.84 21.03 -7.78
N ARG A 212 11.47 19.87 -7.95
CA ARG A 212 11.53 19.13 -9.22
C ARG A 212 10.52 17.98 -9.15
N PHE A 213 9.24 18.30 -9.32
CA PHE A 213 8.22 17.26 -9.43
C PHE A 213 7.27 17.51 -10.60
N GLY A 214 7.10 16.50 -11.45
CA GLY A 214 6.22 16.53 -12.62
C GLY A 214 6.88 16.05 -13.91
N PRO A 215 6.07 15.78 -14.95
CA PRO A 215 6.57 15.30 -16.25
C PRO A 215 7.55 16.28 -16.93
N ASP A 216 7.53 17.55 -16.51
CA ASP A 216 8.38 18.61 -17.04
C ASP A 216 9.75 18.73 -16.33
N VAL A 217 10.05 17.87 -15.36
CA VAL A 217 11.35 17.85 -14.68
C VAL A 217 12.42 17.36 -15.68
N PRO A 218 13.47 18.15 -15.95
CA PRO A 218 14.55 17.72 -16.84
C PRO A 218 15.23 16.45 -16.33
N VAL A 219 15.54 15.52 -17.23
CA VAL A 219 16.30 14.31 -16.90
C VAL A 219 17.69 14.70 -16.38
N GLY A 220 18.04 14.21 -15.19
CA GLY A 220 19.35 14.39 -14.57
C GLY A 220 20.15 13.10 -14.66
N ALA A 221 21.13 13.02 -15.56
CA ALA A 221 21.98 11.83 -15.63
C ALA A 221 22.90 11.72 -14.41
N SER A 222 22.86 10.56 -13.74
CA SER A 222 23.84 10.16 -12.73
C SER A 222 25.24 9.94 -13.33
N ARG A 223 26.25 9.76 -12.47
CA ARG A 223 27.64 9.51 -12.91
C ARG A 223 27.76 8.21 -13.69
N GLY A 224 26.98 7.19 -13.33
CA GLY A 224 26.98 5.89 -14.01
C GLY A 224 26.61 5.96 -15.49
N CYS A 225 25.98 7.04 -15.96
CA CYS A 225 25.64 7.23 -17.37
C CYS A 225 26.83 7.53 -18.30
N ASN A 226 27.93 8.07 -17.77
CA ASN A 226 29.03 8.58 -18.60
C ASN A 226 30.22 7.63 -18.70
N GLU A 227 30.32 6.64 -17.82
CA GLU A 227 31.43 5.70 -17.80
C GLU A 227 31.01 4.39 -18.47
N GLY A 228 31.80 3.94 -19.46
CA GLY A 228 31.65 2.63 -20.12
C GLY A 228 31.99 1.45 -19.20
N GLY A 229 31.47 1.46 -17.97
CA GLY A 229 31.66 0.45 -16.93
C GLY A 229 32.81 0.76 -15.99
N SER A 230 32.47 1.08 -14.74
CA SER A 230 33.42 1.06 -13.63
C SER A 230 32.75 0.45 -12.39
N ARG A 231 32.82 -0.88 -12.32
CA ARG A 231 32.34 -1.82 -11.28
C ARG A 231 30.83 -2.11 -11.28
N PRO A 232 30.43 -3.31 -11.75
CA PRO A 232 29.05 -3.76 -11.53
C PRO A 232 28.82 -3.87 -10.03
N VAL A 233 27.84 -3.13 -9.52
CA VAL A 233 27.17 -3.54 -8.29
C VAL A 233 26.55 -4.90 -8.61
N ALA A 234 26.83 -5.90 -7.78
CA ALA A 234 26.29 -7.22 -8.03
C ALA A 234 24.75 -7.15 -7.94
N ALA A 235 24.06 -7.87 -8.83
CA ALA A 235 22.60 -7.96 -8.80
C ALA A 235 22.05 -8.43 -7.43
N LEU A 236 22.90 -9.08 -6.63
CA LEU A 236 22.64 -9.44 -5.23
C LEU A 236 23.90 -9.16 -4.40
N GLY A 237 23.73 -8.56 -3.22
CA GLY A 237 24.86 -8.27 -2.35
C GLY A 237 24.49 -8.01 -0.89
N GLU A 238 25.52 -7.79 -0.08
CA GLU A 238 25.41 -7.29 1.28
C GLU A 238 25.79 -5.81 1.31
N PHE A 239 25.17 -5.03 2.19
CA PHE A 239 25.53 -3.64 2.43
C PHE A 239 25.86 -3.39 3.90
N GLY A 240 26.59 -2.30 4.18
CA GLY A 240 27.20 -2.03 5.48
C GLY A 240 28.65 -2.52 5.57
N SER A 241 29.24 -2.40 6.76
CA SER A 241 30.63 -2.83 6.97
C SER A 241 30.72 -4.35 7.13
N ALA A 242 31.83 -4.96 6.73
CA ALA A 242 32.05 -6.39 6.94
C ALA A 242 31.99 -6.80 8.44
N ALA A 243 32.22 -5.86 9.37
CA ALA A 243 32.13 -6.11 10.80
C ALA A 243 30.69 -5.95 11.34
N THR A 244 29.84 -5.21 10.63
CA THR A 244 28.47 -4.87 11.00
C THR A 244 27.62 -4.81 9.72
N PRO A 245 27.27 -5.97 9.15
CA PRO A 245 26.43 -6.02 7.96
C PRO A 245 25.10 -5.37 8.29
N ALA A 246 24.69 -4.40 7.46
CA ALA A 246 23.46 -3.66 7.63
C ALA A 246 22.28 -4.40 6.99
N GLY A 247 22.51 -5.17 5.92
CA GLY A 247 21.47 -5.98 5.29
C GLY A 247 21.92 -6.62 3.99
N THR A 248 20.95 -7.16 3.26
CA THR A 248 21.13 -7.62 1.88
C THR A 248 20.35 -6.73 0.91
N TYR A 249 20.76 -6.73 -0.34
CA TYR A 249 20.01 -6.06 -1.40
C TYR A 249 19.95 -6.91 -2.68
N ALA A 250 18.92 -6.65 -3.47
CA ALA A 250 18.81 -7.08 -4.86
C ALA A 250 18.63 -5.86 -5.76
N LEU A 251 19.24 -5.89 -6.93
CA LEU A 251 19.16 -4.83 -7.93
C LEU A 251 18.62 -5.40 -9.23
N ASP A 252 17.53 -4.82 -9.73
CA ASP A 252 16.96 -5.08 -11.05
C ASP A 252 17.21 -3.85 -11.94
N ASP A 253 17.95 -4.05 -13.04
CA ASP A 253 18.32 -2.98 -13.99
C ASP A 253 17.84 -3.36 -15.40
N PRO A 254 16.98 -2.55 -16.04
CA PRO A 254 16.47 -2.81 -17.39
C PRO A 254 17.50 -2.61 -18.53
N GLU A 255 18.76 -2.26 -18.24
CA GLU A 255 19.86 -2.09 -19.22
C GLU A 255 19.52 -1.15 -20.41
N THR A 256 18.99 0.04 -20.12
CA THR A 256 18.40 0.91 -21.17
C THR A 256 19.40 1.85 -21.87
N GLY A 257 20.65 1.92 -21.43
CA GLY A 257 21.69 2.82 -21.97
C GLY A 257 21.36 4.33 -21.89
N SER A 258 20.26 4.69 -21.23
CA SER A 258 19.77 6.05 -21.01
C SER A 258 19.38 6.20 -19.53
N PRO A 259 19.39 7.41 -18.96
CA PRO A 259 18.97 7.61 -17.58
C PRO A 259 17.52 7.15 -17.39
N VAL A 260 17.29 6.25 -16.43
CA VAL A 260 15.95 5.78 -16.05
C VAL A 260 15.63 6.10 -14.60
N PRO A 261 14.35 6.23 -14.23
CA PRO A 261 13.96 6.39 -12.83
C PRO A 261 14.46 5.25 -11.95
N MET A 262 14.56 5.51 -10.65
CA MET A 262 14.95 4.51 -9.66
C MET A 262 13.93 4.43 -8.53
N VAL A 263 13.59 3.21 -8.13
CA VAL A 263 12.72 2.93 -6.99
C VAL A 263 13.47 2.06 -5.99
N VAL A 264 13.66 2.59 -4.78
CA VAL A 264 14.24 1.86 -3.66
C VAL A 264 13.09 1.31 -2.82
N LEU A 265 13.00 -0.02 -2.69
CA LEU A 265 12.05 -0.68 -1.81
C LEU A 265 12.78 -1.16 -0.57
N ILE A 266 12.32 -0.78 0.62
CA ILE A 266 12.92 -1.17 1.90
C ILE A 266 11.93 -2.06 2.66
N GLY A 267 12.29 -3.32 2.86
CA GLY A 267 11.50 -4.27 3.61
C GLY A 267 11.62 -4.11 5.13
N GLU A 268 10.81 -4.87 5.85
CA GLU A 268 10.99 -5.12 7.27
C GLU A 268 12.08 -6.20 7.48
N PRO A 269 12.86 -6.16 8.58
CA PRO A 269 13.87 -7.18 8.85
C PRO A 269 13.33 -8.60 8.76
N GLY A 270 14.00 -9.43 7.95
CA GLY A 270 13.62 -10.81 7.73
C GLY A 270 12.59 -11.02 6.61
N LEU A 271 12.22 -9.95 5.90
CA LEU A 271 11.50 -10.02 4.62
C LEU A 271 12.52 -10.02 3.47
N PRO A 272 12.79 -11.17 2.83
CA PRO A 272 13.81 -11.24 1.79
C PRO A 272 13.51 -10.30 0.63
N ALA A 273 14.54 -9.66 0.07
CA ALA A 273 14.42 -8.74 -1.07
C ALA A 273 13.59 -9.30 -2.24
N ALA A 274 13.73 -10.61 -2.54
CA ALA A 274 12.95 -11.27 -3.59
C ALA A 274 11.43 -11.27 -3.32
N ARG A 275 11.02 -11.38 -2.05
CA ARG A 275 9.61 -11.32 -1.64
C ARG A 275 9.08 -9.89 -1.66
N LEU A 276 9.92 -8.92 -1.32
CA LEU A 276 9.56 -7.50 -1.32
C LEU A 276 9.04 -7.02 -2.69
N GLY A 277 9.71 -7.42 -3.77
CA GLY A 277 9.25 -7.11 -5.13
C GLY A 277 7.93 -7.80 -5.49
N ALA A 278 7.79 -9.08 -5.14
CA ALA A 278 6.61 -9.88 -5.46
C ALA A 278 5.36 -9.47 -4.66
N ASP A 279 5.52 -9.18 -3.36
CA ASP A 279 4.41 -8.92 -2.45
C ASP A 279 3.89 -7.46 -2.55
N SER A 280 4.70 -6.51 -3.04
CA SER A 280 4.32 -5.09 -3.12
C SER A 280 3.57 -4.69 -4.40
N SER A 281 3.64 -5.49 -5.47
CA SER A 281 3.18 -5.13 -6.83
C SER A 281 3.83 -3.86 -7.43
N LEU A 282 4.73 -3.18 -6.71
CA LEU A 282 5.33 -1.91 -7.13
C LEU A 282 6.30 -2.08 -8.30
N VAL A 283 7.00 -3.22 -8.37
CA VAL A 283 7.91 -3.55 -9.47
C VAL A 283 7.15 -3.57 -10.81
N ALA A 284 5.97 -4.19 -10.84
CA ALA A 284 5.14 -4.26 -12.05
C ALA A 284 4.61 -2.89 -12.49
N ILE A 285 4.30 -1.99 -11.54
CA ILE A 285 3.78 -0.65 -11.82
C ILE A 285 4.88 0.30 -12.30
N THR A 286 6.12 0.02 -11.93
CA THR A 286 7.30 0.85 -12.24
C THR A 286 8.23 0.15 -13.24
N GLU A 287 7.64 -0.65 -14.13
CA GLU A 287 8.35 -1.30 -15.24
C GLU A 287 9.19 -0.27 -16.02
N GLY A 288 10.45 -0.59 -16.29
CA GLY A 288 11.40 0.30 -16.94
C GLY A 288 12.20 1.22 -15.99
N SER A 289 11.97 1.13 -14.68
CA SER A 289 12.82 1.74 -13.65
C SER A 289 13.91 0.76 -13.20
N ILE A 290 14.96 1.28 -12.57
CA ILE A 290 15.87 0.47 -11.76
C ILE A 290 15.22 0.23 -10.38
N HIS A 291 15.19 -1.02 -9.92
CA HIS A 291 14.67 -1.38 -8.60
C HIS A 291 15.79 -1.81 -7.66
N LEU A 292 15.97 -1.09 -6.55
CA LEU A 292 16.85 -1.49 -5.45
C LEU A 292 16.00 -2.03 -4.30
N LEU A 293 15.99 -3.35 -4.13
CA LEU A 293 15.24 -4.06 -3.10
C LEU A 293 16.15 -4.29 -1.89
N VAL A 294 15.82 -3.75 -0.73
CA VAL A 294 16.66 -3.74 0.47
C VAL A 294 15.98 -4.53 1.59
N ASP A 295 16.70 -5.52 2.13
CA ASP A 295 16.32 -6.31 3.30
C ASP A 295 17.28 -5.97 4.46
N PRO A 296 16.90 -5.08 5.38
CA PRO A 296 17.73 -4.70 6.51
C PRO A 296 17.84 -5.86 7.51
N THR A 297 19.03 -6.09 8.07
CA THR A 297 19.25 -7.14 9.10
C THR A 297 18.48 -6.90 10.40
N SER A 298 18.16 -5.64 10.71
CA SER A 298 17.45 -5.24 11.93
C SER A 298 16.75 -3.89 11.76
N ALA A 299 15.83 -3.57 12.67
CA ALA A 299 15.11 -2.29 12.65
C ALA A 299 16.02 -1.08 12.99
N ASP A 300 17.17 -1.36 13.60
CA ASP A 300 18.15 -0.37 14.06
C ASP A 300 19.19 -0.02 13.00
N VAL A 301 19.05 -0.52 11.77
CA VAL A 301 19.90 -0.11 10.65
C VAL A 301 19.82 1.41 10.50
N GLY A 302 20.97 2.07 10.62
CA GLY A 302 21.10 3.51 10.43
C GLY A 302 20.93 3.90 8.97
N PRO A 303 20.39 5.09 8.68
CA PRO A 303 20.22 5.57 7.30
C PRO A 303 21.55 5.75 6.55
N GLU A 304 22.69 5.87 7.26
CA GLU A 304 24.01 6.09 6.68
C GLU A 304 24.45 4.90 5.81
N ALA A 305 24.20 3.66 6.27
CA ALA A 305 24.57 2.47 5.51
C ALA A 305 23.76 2.35 4.20
N LEU A 306 22.51 2.81 4.22
CA LEU A 306 21.65 2.83 3.04
C LEU A 306 22.00 3.98 2.10
N ALA A 307 22.37 5.15 2.64
CA ALA A 307 22.90 6.27 1.87
C ALA A 307 24.18 5.90 1.11
N GLU A 308 25.11 5.17 1.75
CA GLU A 308 26.32 4.64 1.10
C GLU A 308 25.98 3.66 -0.03
N LEU A 309 25.02 2.75 0.19
CA LEU A 309 24.54 1.83 -0.85
C LEU A 309 23.92 2.59 -2.04
N LEU A 310 23.05 3.56 -1.76
CA LEU A 310 22.39 4.35 -2.80
C LEU A 310 23.42 5.14 -3.62
N ALA A 311 24.39 5.78 -2.97
CA ALA A 311 25.47 6.48 -3.66
C ALA A 311 26.26 5.52 -4.57
N ALA A 312 26.59 4.32 -4.11
CA ALA A 312 27.28 3.31 -4.92
C ALA A 312 26.47 2.87 -6.14
N VAL A 313 25.15 2.72 -6.02
CA VAL A 313 24.27 2.39 -7.17
C VAL A 313 24.23 3.56 -8.16
N LEU A 314 24.06 4.80 -7.71
CA LEU A 314 24.05 6.00 -8.56
C LEU A 314 25.40 6.25 -9.26
N GLU A 315 26.51 5.79 -8.67
CA GLU A 315 27.83 5.85 -9.30
C GLU A 315 28.02 4.80 -10.41
N SER A 316 27.31 3.68 -10.34
CA SER A 316 27.53 2.51 -11.20
C SER A 316 26.45 2.30 -12.26
N HIS A 317 25.24 2.85 -12.07
CA HIS A 317 24.08 2.65 -12.94
C HIS A 317 23.61 3.97 -13.53
N CYS A 318 23.02 3.92 -14.72
CA CYS A 318 22.52 5.11 -15.38
C CYS A 318 21.11 5.48 -14.88
N VAL A 319 21.08 6.08 -13.69
CA VAL A 319 19.85 6.57 -13.04
C VAL A 319 19.58 8.04 -13.40
N ASP A 320 18.30 8.41 -13.56
CA ASP A 320 17.83 9.78 -13.51
C ASP A 320 17.75 10.26 -12.04
N VAL A 321 18.73 11.07 -11.61
CA VAL A 321 18.86 11.54 -10.23
C VAL A 321 17.71 12.44 -9.79
N ASN A 322 16.91 12.97 -10.72
CA ASN A 322 15.72 13.75 -10.38
C ASN A 322 14.48 12.87 -10.15
N ARG A 323 14.60 11.55 -10.34
CA ARG A 323 13.50 10.59 -10.31
C ARG A 323 13.86 9.35 -9.46
N VAL A 324 14.45 9.60 -8.28
CA VAL A 324 14.73 8.57 -7.28
C VAL A 324 13.63 8.60 -6.22
N SER A 325 12.94 7.49 -6.04
CA SER A 325 11.84 7.33 -5.07
C SER A 325 12.19 6.24 -4.06
N VAL A 326 11.85 6.46 -2.79
CA VAL A 326 12.04 5.46 -1.73
C VAL A 326 10.68 5.07 -1.16
N VAL A 327 10.43 3.77 -1.05
CA VAL A 327 9.25 3.22 -0.39
C VAL A 327 9.70 2.22 0.67
N GLY A 328 9.30 2.43 1.92
CA GLY A 328 9.62 1.52 3.01
C GLY A 328 8.37 0.92 3.65
N PHE A 329 8.45 -0.32 4.12
CA PHE A 329 7.38 -0.99 4.87
C PHE A 329 7.80 -1.38 6.29
N GLY A 330 6.91 -1.21 7.26
CA GLY A 330 7.18 -1.56 8.66
C GLY A 330 8.38 -0.78 9.19
N ALA A 331 9.36 -1.48 9.75
CA ALA A 331 10.64 -0.88 10.13
C ALA A 331 11.40 -0.25 8.94
N GLY A 332 11.21 -0.77 7.73
CA GLY A 332 11.70 -0.16 6.49
C GLY A 332 11.03 1.18 6.18
N GLY A 333 9.77 1.37 6.55
CA GLY A 333 9.04 2.64 6.45
C GLY A 333 9.64 3.70 7.36
N SER A 334 9.93 3.33 8.61
CA SER A 334 10.69 4.20 9.53
C SER A 334 12.09 4.52 9.02
N LEU A 335 12.80 3.54 8.42
CA LEU A 335 14.12 3.77 7.82
C LEU A 335 14.04 4.71 6.62
N ALA A 336 13.02 4.59 5.77
CA ALA A 336 12.79 5.49 4.63
C ALA A 336 12.64 6.95 5.08
N GLY A 337 11.84 7.21 6.12
CA GLY A 337 11.68 8.56 6.66
C GLY A 337 12.97 9.14 7.26
N ARG A 338 13.78 8.31 7.95
CA ARG A 338 15.10 8.73 8.45
C ARG A 338 16.08 9.03 7.32
N LEU A 339 16.05 8.24 6.24
CA LEU A 339 16.91 8.42 5.07
C LEU A 339 16.68 9.78 4.40
N THR A 340 15.44 10.29 4.40
CA THR A 340 15.10 11.64 3.90
C THR A 340 15.98 12.73 4.50
N CYS A 341 16.33 12.61 5.79
CA CYS A 341 17.19 13.58 6.46
C CYS A 341 18.67 13.38 6.19
N SER A 342 19.09 12.18 5.83
CA SER A 342 20.50 11.87 5.58
C SER A 342 20.94 12.25 4.17
N VAL A 343 20.06 12.14 3.18
CA VAL A 343 20.37 12.38 1.75
C VAL A 343 19.21 13.06 0.99
N PRO A 344 18.66 14.19 1.47
CA PRO A 344 17.52 14.85 0.82
C PRO A 344 17.79 15.21 -0.65
N GLU A 345 19.04 15.50 -1.01
CA GLU A 345 19.46 15.84 -2.37
C GLU A 345 19.40 14.70 -3.38
N LEU A 346 19.29 13.46 -2.90
CA LEU A 346 19.20 12.26 -3.74
C LEU A 346 17.76 11.80 -3.96
N LEU A 347 16.77 12.39 -3.28
CA LEU A 347 15.42 11.86 -3.21
C LEU A 347 14.39 12.83 -3.79
N SER A 348 13.47 12.29 -4.58
CA SER A 348 12.33 13.03 -5.13
C SER A 348 11.04 12.74 -4.34
N THR A 349 10.84 11.49 -3.93
CA THR A 349 9.72 11.07 -3.07
C THR A 349 10.16 10.07 -2.01
N VAL A 350 9.47 10.12 -0.89
CA VAL A 350 9.56 9.11 0.17
C VAL A 350 8.16 8.69 0.58
N SER A 351 7.91 7.39 0.54
CA SER A 351 6.67 6.77 1.00
C SER A 351 6.93 5.81 2.15
N MET A 352 6.24 6.00 3.26
CA MET A 352 6.35 5.20 4.47
C MET A 352 5.04 4.41 4.65
N VAL A 353 5.09 3.09 4.54
CA VAL A 353 3.93 2.19 4.57
C VAL A 353 3.96 1.36 5.85
N ALA A 354 2.87 1.35 6.62
CA ALA A 354 2.75 0.60 7.87
C ALA A 354 3.93 0.82 8.83
N GLY A 355 4.49 2.03 8.82
CA GLY A 355 5.68 2.42 9.56
C GLY A 355 6.02 3.86 9.22
N TRP A 356 6.65 4.58 10.13
CA TRP A 356 6.90 6.01 9.97
C TRP A 356 8.04 6.50 10.87
N SER A 357 8.55 7.68 10.57
CA SER A 357 9.40 8.46 11.48
C SER A 357 9.00 9.93 11.41
N GLU A 358 9.09 10.63 12.52
CA GLU A 358 9.03 12.10 12.52
C GLU A 358 10.26 12.68 11.81
N PRO A 359 10.16 13.88 11.22
CA PRO A 359 11.32 14.55 10.66
C PRO A 359 12.32 14.91 11.76
N GLY A 360 13.56 14.48 11.58
CA GLY A 360 14.70 14.89 12.41
C GLY A 360 15.46 16.11 11.86
N CYS A 361 14.96 16.72 10.77
CA CYS A 361 15.62 17.74 9.99
C CYS A 361 14.61 18.58 9.19
N GLU A 362 15.08 19.66 8.56
CA GLU A 362 14.41 20.36 7.46
C GLU A 362 15.13 19.97 6.15
N PRO A 363 14.59 19.04 5.33
CA PRO A 363 15.29 18.56 4.15
C PRO A 363 15.37 19.66 3.07
N ASP A 364 16.58 19.89 2.54
CA ASP A 364 16.86 20.79 1.42
C ASP A 364 17.75 20.04 0.39
N PRO A 365 17.28 19.82 -0.85
CA PRO A 365 15.99 20.21 -1.40
C PRO A 365 14.82 19.50 -0.71
N ALA A 366 13.65 20.10 -0.83
CA ALA A 366 12.45 19.60 -0.21
C ALA A 366 11.91 18.36 -0.95
N VAL A 367 11.45 17.36 -0.19
CA VAL A 367 11.05 16.03 -0.71
C VAL A 367 9.55 15.83 -0.53
N THR A 368 8.87 15.23 -1.51
CA THR A 368 7.47 14.83 -1.36
C THR A 368 7.35 13.63 -0.43
N VAL A 369 6.50 13.72 0.59
CA VAL A 369 6.36 12.69 1.63
C VAL A 369 4.96 12.10 1.63
N SER A 370 4.87 10.77 1.64
CA SER A 370 3.62 10.03 1.84
C SER A 370 3.73 9.08 3.03
N VAL A 371 2.72 9.06 3.90
CA VAL A 371 2.61 8.13 5.02
C VAL A 371 1.30 7.36 4.89
N VAL A 372 1.39 6.04 4.87
CA VAL A 372 0.25 5.15 4.64
C VAL A 372 0.15 4.13 5.77
N GLY A 373 -1.06 3.93 6.30
CA GLY A 373 -1.32 2.94 7.35
C GLY A 373 -2.79 2.55 7.43
N ALA A 374 -3.09 1.48 8.17
CA ALA A 374 -4.44 0.98 8.38
C ALA A 374 -4.81 0.99 9.87
N THR A 375 -6.01 1.46 10.24
CA THR A 375 -6.41 1.61 11.66
C THR A 375 -6.51 0.29 12.41
N ASP A 376 -6.61 -0.83 11.69
CA ASP A 376 -6.60 -2.19 12.23
C ASP A 376 -5.19 -2.83 12.24
N ASP A 377 -4.13 -2.08 11.92
CA ASP A 377 -2.74 -2.52 12.05
C ASP A 377 -2.42 -2.83 13.53
N PRO A 378 -2.11 -4.08 13.89
CA PRO A 378 -1.85 -4.47 15.28
C PRO A 378 -0.43 -4.08 15.76
N THR A 379 0.44 -3.64 14.85
CA THR A 379 1.87 -3.40 15.09
C THR A 379 2.17 -1.91 15.23
N VAL A 380 1.56 -1.07 14.40
CA VAL A 380 1.79 0.37 14.36
C VAL A 380 0.50 1.11 14.64
N ASP A 381 0.55 2.10 15.54
CA ASP A 381 -0.58 3.03 15.73
C ASP A 381 -0.65 3.96 14.52
N THR A 382 -1.70 3.79 13.72
CA THR A 382 -1.94 4.55 12.48
C THR A 382 -3.16 5.48 12.58
N GLY A 383 -3.75 5.62 13.77
CA GLY A 383 -4.87 6.49 14.03
C GLY A 383 -4.42 7.95 14.11
N THR A 384 -4.49 8.55 15.31
CA THR A 384 -4.08 9.94 15.54
C THR A 384 -2.59 10.16 15.24
N ALA A 385 -1.75 9.13 15.48
CA ALA A 385 -0.31 9.22 15.25
C ALA A 385 0.05 9.56 13.79
N LEU A 386 -0.68 9.05 12.81
CA LEU A 386 -0.42 9.36 11.40
C LEU A 386 -0.69 10.84 11.08
N GLU A 387 -1.70 11.44 11.71
CA GLU A 387 -2.00 12.86 11.56
C GLU A 387 -0.93 13.74 12.22
N GLU A 388 -0.44 13.35 13.39
CA GLU A 388 0.66 14.02 14.09
C GLU A 388 1.95 13.98 13.25
N VAL A 389 2.29 12.82 12.68
CA VAL A 389 3.45 12.65 11.80
C VAL A 389 3.31 13.45 10.51
N GLY A 390 2.13 13.43 9.88
CA GLY A 390 1.87 14.24 8.68
C GLY A 390 2.04 15.73 8.95
N THR A 391 1.56 16.20 10.10
CA THR A 391 1.72 17.59 10.55
C THR A 391 3.18 17.92 10.80
N ALA A 392 3.93 17.05 11.48
CA ALA A 392 5.34 17.26 11.75
C ALA A 392 6.16 17.39 10.45
N TRP A 393 5.92 16.52 9.47
CA TRP A 393 6.54 16.63 8.14
C TRP A 393 6.12 17.88 7.39
N ALA A 394 4.84 18.26 7.48
CA ALA A 394 4.33 19.47 6.85
C ALA A 394 5.00 20.72 7.42
N ASP A 395 5.17 20.80 8.75
CA ASP A 395 5.89 21.88 9.42
C ASP A 395 7.37 21.93 8.98
N ALA A 396 8.06 20.77 8.97
CA ALA A 396 9.47 20.68 8.56
C ALA A 396 9.71 21.07 7.09
N LEU A 397 8.68 20.97 6.24
CA LEU A 397 8.74 21.30 4.82
C LEU A 397 8.11 22.66 4.48
N GLY A 398 7.61 23.39 5.48
CA GLY A 398 6.89 24.66 5.27
C GLY A 398 5.58 24.51 4.49
N ALA A 399 4.93 23.35 4.57
CA ALA A 399 3.64 23.06 3.94
C ALA A 399 2.49 23.38 4.90
N ALA A 400 1.94 24.60 4.83
CA ALA A 400 0.97 25.07 5.81
C ALA A 400 -0.51 24.79 5.45
N ASP A 401 -0.81 24.61 4.16
CA ASP A 401 -2.19 24.49 3.68
C ASP A 401 -2.64 23.02 3.72
N GLN A 402 -3.33 22.65 4.81
CA GLN A 402 -3.95 21.34 4.94
C GLN A 402 -5.28 21.29 4.18
N GLU A 403 -5.37 20.38 3.23
CA GLU A 403 -6.59 20.00 2.52
C GLU A 403 -6.96 18.56 2.86
N VAL A 404 -8.24 18.33 3.19
CA VAL A 404 -8.80 16.97 3.28
C VAL A 404 -9.25 16.59 1.87
N ASP A 405 -8.35 15.99 1.10
CA ASP A 405 -8.52 15.72 -0.34
C ASP A 405 -9.54 14.59 -0.63
N GLY A 406 -9.82 13.73 0.36
CA GLY A 406 -10.77 12.64 0.17
C GLY A 406 -11.11 11.92 1.47
N ARG A 407 -12.39 11.59 1.63
CA ARG A 407 -12.88 10.68 2.65
C ARG A 407 -13.96 9.81 2.01
N ASP A 408 -13.65 8.54 1.82
CA ASP A 408 -14.69 7.53 1.63
C ASP A 408 -14.92 6.80 2.96
N GLU A 409 -15.81 5.80 2.98
CA GLU A 409 -16.15 5.08 4.22
C GLU A 409 -14.96 4.29 4.77
N GLU A 410 -13.95 4.01 3.94
CA GLU A 410 -12.86 3.08 4.25
C GLU A 410 -11.48 3.76 4.26
N THR A 411 -11.33 4.96 3.70
CA THR A 411 -10.06 5.65 3.51
C THR A 411 -10.18 7.13 3.81
N LEU A 412 -9.23 7.67 4.57
CA LEU A 412 -9.07 9.08 4.85
C LEU A 412 -7.73 9.56 4.32
N VAL A 413 -7.78 10.56 3.44
CA VAL A 413 -6.61 11.19 2.85
C VAL A 413 -6.52 12.64 3.31
N ARG A 414 -5.36 13.02 3.85
CA ARG A 414 -5.01 14.41 4.14
C ARG A 414 -3.78 14.80 3.36
N THR A 415 -3.79 15.99 2.79
CA THR A 415 -2.67 16.54 2.02
C THR A 415 -2.32 17.91 2.56
N TRP A 416 -1.04 18.16 2.77
CA TRP A 416 -0.49 19.49 3.03
C TRP A 416 0.29 19.92 1.81
N ARG A 417 0.04 21.13 1.32
CA ARG A 417 0.73 21.69 0.16
C ARG A 417 1.71 22.76 0.61
N GLY A 418 2.93 22.67 0.07
CA GLY A 418 4.00 23.63 0.29
C GLY A 418 4.37 24.41 -0.97
N PRO A 419 5.32 25.35 -0.86
CA PRO A 419 5.89 26.06 -2.00
C PRO A 419 6.40 25.11 -3.09
N GLY A 420 6.33 25.54 -4.35
CA GLY A 420 6.86 24.78 -5.48
C GLY A 420 6.09 23.50 -5.83
N GLY A 421 4.94 23.24 -5.21
CA GLY A 421 4.14 22.03 -5.48
C GLY A 421 4.54 20.82 -4.64
N LEU A 422 5.34 21.03 -3.60
CA LEU A 422 5.62 20.00 -2.61
C LEU A 422 4.35 19.55 -1.91
N THR A 423 4.25 18.25 -1.66
CA THR A 423 3.14 17.67 -0.91
C THR A 423 3.63 16.79 0.22
N VAL A 424 3.01 16.93 1.39
CA VAL A 424 2.98 15.90 2.43
C VAL A 424 1.60 15.28 2.38
N GLN A 425 1.50 13.96 2.43
CA GLN A 425 0.23 13.27 2.38
C GLN A 425 0.18 12.17 3.42
N THR A 426 -0.94 12.06 4.13
CA THR A 426 -1.24 10.89 4.97
C THR A 426 -2.46 10.18 4.41
N THR A 427 -2.41 8.85 4.39
CA THR A 427 -3.52 7.99 3.98
C THR A 427 -3.74 6.94 5.06
N THR A 428 -4.92 6.98 5.67
CA THR A 428 -5.34 6.02 6.68
C THR A 428 -6.51 5.22 6.15
N SER A 429 -6.37 3.89 6.02
CA SER A 429 -7.49 3.00 5.73
C SER A 429 -8.10 2.43 7.01
N VAL A 430 -9.37 2.04 6.99
CA VAL A 430 -10.04 1.38 8.12
C VAL A 430 -9.53 -0.05 8.27
N THR A 431 -9.31 -0.73 7.15
CA THR A 431 -8.85 -2.11 7.06
C THR A 431 -7.55 -2.20 6.28
N GLY A 432 -6.79 -3.27 6.51
CA GLY A 432 -5.54 -3.55 5.77
C GLY A 432 -4.46 -4.21 6.60
N GLY A 433 -4.56 -4.11 7.93
CA GLY A 433 -3.61 -4.67 8.88
C GLY A 433 -2.18 -4.15 8.70
N HIS A 434 -1.22 -4.93 9.20
CA HIS A 434 0.20 -4.67 8.98
C HIS A 434 0.68 -5.29 7.65
N GLY A 435 0.40 -4.63 6.53
CA GLY A 435 0.70 -5.19 5.22
C GLY A 435 0.91 -4.15 4.13
N TRP A 436 1.41 -4.64 2.98
CA TRP A 436 1.53 -3.89 1.74
C TRP A 436 0.18 -3.58 1.08
N THR A 437 -0.94 -3.97 1.70
CA THR A 437 -2.29 -3.82 1.16
C THR A 437 -2.66 -2.36 1.03
N LEU A 438 -2.14 -1.78 -0.04
CA LEU A 438 -2.48 -0.52 -0.64
C LEU A 438 -3.91 -0.66 -1.17
N PRO A 439 -4.86 0.26 -0.85
CA PRO A 439 -6.22 0.19 -1.39
C PRO A 439 -6.15 0.03 -2.91
N ALA A 440 -6.80 -1.01 -3.44
CA ALA A 440 -6.64 -1.48 -4.81
C ALA A 440 -7.06 -0.46 -5.88
N SER A 441 -7.73 0.62 -5.50
CA SER A 441 -8.03 1.72 -6.40
C SER A 441 -6.79 2.57 -6.64
N LEU A 442 -6.17 2.38 -7.82
CA LEU A 442 -5.03 3.17 -8.32
C LEU A 442 -5.24 4.69 -8.23
N SER A 443 -6.50 5.15 -8.25
CA SER A 443 -6.85 6.57 -8.12
C SER A 443 -6.71 7.14 -6.70
N VAL A 444 -6.73 6.30 -5.67
CA VAL A 444 -6.69 6.72 -4.26
C VAL A 444 -5.34 6.42 -3.62
N ASN A 445 -4.56 5.48 -4.20
CA ASN A 445 -3.29 5.13 -3.63
C ASN A 445 -2.19 6.17 -3.91
N PRO A 446 -1.69 6.89 -2.89
CA PRO A 446 -0.71 7.95 -3.10
C PRO A 446 0.64 7.40 -3.55
N VAL A 447 1.07 6.25 -3.03
CA VAL A 447 2.34 5.61 -3.38
C VAL A 447 2.35 5.26 -4.87
N VAL A 448 1.29 4.62 -5.36
CA VAL A 448 1.17 4.27 -6.78
C VAL A 448 1.07 5.50 -7.66
N ARG A 449 0.28 6.51 -7.24
CA ARG A 449 0.15 7.76 -8.00
C ARG A 449 1.48 8.51 -8.10
N ASP A 450 2.23 8.56 -7.01
CA ASP A 450 3.49 9.28 -6.94
C ASP A 450 4.58 8.53 -7.70
N LEU A 451 4.64 7.20 -7.60
CA LEU A 451 5.51 6.35 -8.41
C LEU A 451 5.15 6.37 -9.91
N GLY A 452 3.86 6.41 -10.25
CA GLY A 452 3.42 6.53 -11.64
C GLY A 452 3.89 7.83 -12.29
N ARG A 453 3.93 8.94 -11.53
CA ARG A 453 4.50 10.22 -11.99
C ARG A 453 6.02 10.19 -12.15
N VAL A 454 6.70 9.34 -11.41
CA VAL A 454 8.15 9.15 -11.49
C VAL A 454 8.50 8.30 -12.72
N ALA A 455 7.68 7.29 -13.01
CA ALA A 455 7.86 6.39 -14.15
C ALA A 455 7.61 7.06 -15.51
N THR A 456 6.68 8.03 -15.60
CA THR A 456 6.38 8.80 -16.82
C THR A 456 7.19 10.09 -16.86
#